data_AF-A0A4P7NXR0-F1
#
_entry.id   AF-A0A4P7NXR0-F1
#
_cell.length_a   1.000
_cell.length_b   1.000
_cell.length_c   1.000
_cell.angle_alpha   90.00
_cell.angle_beta   90.00
_cell.angle_gamma   90.00
#
_symmetry.space_group_name_H-M   'P 1'
#
loop_
_entity.id
_entity.type
_entity.pdbx_description
1 polymer ?
#
loop_
_entity_poly.entity_id
_entity_poly.type
_entity_poly.pdbx_seq_one_letter_code
_entity_poly.pdbx_strand_id
1 'polypeptide(L)'
;MMLPIPFQMVLGSILAYYARANIPLATALAWITNPLTMGFIWYGGYRFGTWLLNTPELAAIDPHIPIASLEWFDQIFPYIWQPFFLGNLVLGTIIGSLFYLVIAHFHFSFFKKLFKSDG
;
A
#
# COMPACT_ATOMS: atom_id res chain seq x y z
N MET A 1 0.72 0.92 4.72
CA MET A 1 1.99 0.39 4.18
C MET A 1 1.70 -0.95 3.56
N MET A 2 1.87 -1.07 2.24
CA MET A 2 1.73 -2.34 1.51
C MET A 2 3.10 -2.72 0.95
N LEU A 3 4.06 -2.94 1.86
CA LEU A 3 5.43 -3.24 1.48
C LEU A 3 5.61 -4.76 1.50
N PRO A 4 5.98 -5.42 0.40
CA PRO A 4 6.08 -6.87 0.27
C PRO A 4 7.34 -7.43 0.96
N ILE A 5 7.61 -6.98 2.18
CA ILE A 5 8.76 -7.43 2.97
C ILE A 5 8.26 -8.37 4.06
N PRO A 6 8.90 -9.54 4.25
CA PRO A 6 8.71 -10.29 5.48
C PRO A 6 8.99 -9.32 6.64
N PHE A 7 8.12 -9.31 7.66
CA PHE A 7 8.11 -8.32 8.77
C PHE A 7 7.51 -6.94 8.49
N GLN A 8 6.81 -6.71 7.36
CA GLN A 8 6.04 -5.47 7.14
C GLN A 8 5.09 -5.13 8.31
N MET A 9 4.59 -6.16 9.00
CA MET A 9 3.74 -6.01 10.19
C MET A 9 4.48 -5.36 11.35
N VAL A 10 5.72 -5.76 11.62
CA VAL A 10 6.55 -5.20 12.69
C VAL A 10 6.85 -3.74 12.41
N LEU A 11 7.24 -3.42 11.17
CA LEU A 11 7.47 -2.03 10.74
C LEU A 11 6.19 -1.20 10.84
N GLY A 12 5.04 -1.77 10.46
CA GLY A 12 3.73 -1.15 10.63
C GLY A 12 3.41 -0.84 12.09
N SER A 13 3.64 -1.79 13.01
CA SER A 13 3.42 -1.60 14.45
C SER A 13 4.39 -0.58 15.06
N ILE A 14 5.66 -0.54 14.63
CA ILE A 14 6.65 0.46 15.06
C ILE A 14 6.24 1.86 14.60
N LEU A 15 5.87 2.01 13.32
CA LEU A 15 5.38 3.28 12.79
C LEU A 15 4.10 3.73 13.51
N ALA A 16 3.19 2.80 13.81
CA ALA A 16 1.98 3.09 14.58
C ALA A 16 2.30 3.55 16.01
N TYR A 17 3.29 2.94 16.67
CA TYR A 17 3.77 3.37 17.98
C TYR A 17 4.28 4.81 17.95
N TYR A 18 5.16 5.16 17.00
CA TYR A 18 5.67 6.53 16.86
C TYR A 18 4.58 7.54 16.47
N ALA A 19 3.64 7.15 15.62
CA ALA A 19 2.50 7.96 15.23
C ALA A 19 1.42 8.08 16.33
N ARG A 20 1.63 7.46 17.51
CA ARG A 20 0.64 7.35 18.60
C ARG A 20 -0.72 6.82 18.12
N ALA A 21 -0.69 5.95 17.12
CA ALA A 21 -1.85 5.30 16.54
C ALA A 21 -2.17 3.99 17.28
N ASN A 22 -3.40 3.48 17.10
CA ASN A 22 -3.83 2.22 17.70
C ASN A 22 -3.04 1.03 17.12
N ILE A 23 -2.06 0.53 17.88
CA ILE A 23 -1.17 -0.56 17.48
C ILE A 23 -1.93 -1.85 17.12
N PRO A 24 -2.96 -2.30 17.88
CA PRO A 24 -3.72 -3.50 17.51
C PRO A 24 -4.46 -3.34 16.19
N LEU A 25 -5.05 -2.16 15.95
CA LEU A 25 -5.75 -1.85 14.72
C LEU A 25 -4.78 -1.80 13.53
N ALA A 26 -3.62 -1.16 13.68
CA ALA A 26 -2.58 -1.11 12.65
C ALA A 26 -2.08 -2.51 12.26
N THR A 27 -1.94 -3.39 13.26
CA THR A 27 -1.52 -4.79 13.06
C THR A 27 -2.62 -5.61 12.37
N ALA A 28 -3.89 -5.43 12.74
CA ALA A 28 -5.02 -6.08 12.11
C ALA A 28 -5.22 -5.63 10.64
N LEU A 29 -4.99 -4.35 10.34
CA LEU A 29 -5.01 -3.85 8.95
C LEU A 29 -3.88 -4.46 8.11
N ALA A 30 -2.71 -4.71 8.70
CA ALA A 30 -1.63 -5.42 8.01
C ALA A 30 -1.97 -6.91 7.75
N TRP A 31 -2.88 -7.50 8.51
CA TRP A 31 -3.41 -8.85 8.26
C TRP A 31 -4.42 -8.93 7.11
N ILE A 32 -4.99 -7.79 6.69
CA ILE A 32 -5.88 -7.76 5.51
C ILE A 32 -5.13 -8.18 4.25
N THR A 33 -3.84 -7.82 4.13
CA THR A 33 -2.91 -8.32 3.09
C THR A 33 -2.46 -9.77 3.36
N ASN A 34 -3.41 -10.70 3.42
CA ASN A 34 -3.14 -12.14 3.50
C ASN A 34 -2.68 -12.71 2.14
N PRO A 35 -2.01 -13.88 2.06
CA PRO A 35 -1.47 -14.41 0.79
C PRO A 35 -2.48 -14.49 -0.37
N LEU A 36 -3.78 -14.63 -0.06
CA LEU A 36 -4.85 -14.70 -1.04
C LEU A 36 -5.20 -13.33 -1.63
N THR A 37 -5.23 -12.27 -0.83
CA THR A 37 -5.53 -10.90 -1.27
C THR A 37 -4.29 -10.14 -1.71
N MET A 38 -3.13 -10.49 -1.14
CA MET A 38 -1.85 -9.83 -1.35
C MET A 38 -1.52 -9.74 -2.85
N GLY A 39 -1.69 -10.83 -3.61
CA GLY A 39 -1.46 -10.83 -5.06
C GLY A 39 -2.31 -9.81 -5.83
N PHE A 40 -3.61 -9.71 -5.53
CA PHE A 40 -4.50 -8.75 -6.17
C PHE A 40 -4.11 -7.30 -5.84
N ILE A 41 -3.83 -7.04 -4.55
CA ILE A 41 -3.48 -5.71 -4.08
C ILE A 41 -2.12 -5.28 -4.67
N TRP A 42 -1.15 -6.18 -4.69
CA TRP A 42 0.19 -5.95 -5.26
C TRP A 42 0.16 -5.72 -6.76
N TYR A 43 -0.65 -6.49 -7.50
CA TYR A 43 -0.86 -6.25 -8.94
C TYR A 43 -1.51 -4.89 -9.19
N GLY A 44 -2.50 -4.50 -8.38
CA GLY A 44 -3.09 -3.16 -8.43
C GLY A 44 -2.06 -2.06 -8.18
N GLY A 45 -1.18 -2.25 -7.18
CA GLY A 45 -0.08 -1.34 -6.88
C GLY A 45 0.94 -1.23 -8.02
N TYR A 46 1.33 -2.35 -8.63
CA TYR A 46 2.18 -2.37 -9.81
C TYR A 46 1.57 -1.61 -10.98
N ARG A 47 0.31 -1.89 -11.32
CA ARG A 47 -0.39 -1.25 -12.43
C ARG A 47 -0.57 0.26 -12.22
N PHE A 48 -0.84 0.67 -10.99
CA PHE A 48 -0.87 2.09 -10.64
C PHE A 48 0.52 2.73 -10.73
N GLY A 49 1.56 2.01 -10.33
CA GLY A 49 2.94 2.47 -10.42
C GLY A 49 3.46 2.59 -11.84
N THR A 50 3.12 1.66 -12.74
CA THR A 50 3.49 1.74 -14.16
C THR A 50 2.78 2.91 -14.83
N TRP A 51 1.51 3.13 -14.49
CA TRP A 51 0.76 4.31 -14.91
C TRP A 51 1.40 5.62 -14.40
N LEU A 52 1.84 5.65 -13.14
CA LEU A 52 2.46 6.83 -12.54
C LEU A 52 3.85 7.15 -13.12
N LEU A 53 4.67 6.13 -13.38
CA LEU A 53 6.02 6.27 -13.95
C LEU A 53 6.03 6.32 -15.48
N ASN A 54 4.88 6.11 -16.13
CA ASN A 54 4.75 5.99 -17.58
C ASN A 54 5.75 4.98 -18.18
N THR A 55 5.92 3.85 -17.50
CA THR A 55 6.82 2.76 -17.90
C THR A 55 6.03 1.67 -18.64
N PRO A 56 6.65 0.98 -19.62
CA PRO A 56 6.01 -0.14 -20.28
C PRO A 56 5.63 -1.23 -19.27
N GLU A 57 4.43 -1.81 -19.44
CA GLU A 57 4.01 -2.98 -18.66
C GLU A 57 4.87 -4.19 -19.03
N LEU A 58 5.05 -5.13 -18.11
CA LEU A 58 5.85 -6.33 -18.34
C LEU A 58 5.44 -7.13 -19.58
N ALA A 59 4.16 -7.09 -19.94
CA ALA A 59 3.63 -7.75 -21.13
C ALA A 59 4.15 -7.16 -22.46
N ALA A 60 4.70 -5.94 -22.42
CA ALA A 60 5.28 -5.25 -23.57
C ALA A 60 6.82 -5.41 -23.67
N ILE A 61 7.45 -6.08 -22.69
CA ILE A 61 8.90 -6.31 -22.66
C ILE A 61 9.21 -7.62 -23.40
N ASP A 62 10.37 -7.67 -24.08
CA ASP A 62 10.79 -8.79 -24.92
C ASP A 62 10.70 -10.15 -24.19
N PRO A 63 9.87 -11.10 -24.70
CA PRO A 63 9.68 -12.41 -24.07
C PRO A 63 10.88 -13.36 -24.24
N HIS A 64 11.89 -12.99 -25.02
CA HIS A 64 13.04 -13.85 -25.30
C HIS A 64 14.12 -13.85 -24.20
N ILE A 65 14.04 -12.96 -23.22
CA ILE A 65 14.98 -12.90 -22.10
C ILE A 65 14.65 -14.01 -21.07
N PRO A 66 15.59 -14.92 -20.74
CA PRO A 66 15.34 -15.98 -19.77
C PRO A 66 15.05 -15.42 -18.37
N ILE A 67 13.95 -15.86 -17.75
CA ILE A 67 13.57 -15.45 -16.39
C ILE A 67 14.69 -15.82 -15.41
N ALA A 68 15.06 -14.88 -14.54
CA ALA A 68 16.12 -15.03 -13.54
C ALA A 68 17.56 -15.19 -14.09
N SER A 69 17.80 -14.82 -15.35
CA SER A 69 19.16 -14.58 -15.86
C SER A 69 19.73 -13.25 -15.35
N LEU A 70 21.05 -13.06 -15.46
CA LEU A 70 21.68 -11.76 -15.15
C LEU A 70 21.11 -10.65 -16.04
N GLU A 71 20.89 -10.94 -17.32
CA GLU A 71 20.30 -9.98 -18.27
C GLU A 71 18.87 -9.59 -17.88
N TRP A 72 18.06 -10.53 -17.38
CA TRP A 72 16.74 -10.24 -16.83
C TRP A 72 16.80 -9.31 -15.62
N PHE A 73 17.79 -9.49 -14.74
CA PHE A 73 17.95 -8.64 -13.56
C PHE A 73 18.34 -7.21 -13.93
N ASP A 74 19.16 -7.03 -14.96
CA ASP A 74 19.56 -5.69 -15.39
C ASP A 74 18.48 -5.00 -16.25
N GLN A 75 17.80 -5.75 -17.13
CA GLN A 75 16.91 -5.19 -18.12
C GLN A 75 15.43 -5.23 -17.74
N ILE A 76 14.95 -6.24 -17.02
CA ILE A 76 13.51 -6.43 -16.72
C ILE A 76 13.18 -6.07 -15.28
N PHE A 77 14.02 -6.48 -14.33
CA PHE A 77 13.76 -6.26 -12.90
C PHE A 77 13.46 -4.79 -12.54
N PRO A 78 14.17 -3.76 -13.06
CA PRO A 78 13.85 -2.35 -12.80
C PRO A 78 12.40 -1.97 -13.13
N TYR A 79 11.86 -2.51 -14.22
CA TYR A 79 10.47 -2.28 -14.64
C TYR A 79 9.44 -3.03 -13.79
N ILE A 80 9.88 -3.92 -12.91
CA ILE A 80 9.01 -4.58 -11.91
C ILE A 80 9.10 -3.81 -10.59
N TRP A 81 10.28 -3.75 -9.99
CA TRP A 81 10.41 -3.34 -8.59
C TRP A 81 10.14 -1.85 -8.38
N GLN A 82 10.52 -0.98 -9.32
CA GLN A 82 10.31 0.47 -9.21
C GLN A 82 8.84 0.86 -9.21
N PRO A 83 8.04 0.54 -10.26
CA PRO A 83 6.61 0.84 -10.25
C PRO A 83 5.88 0.10 -9.14
N PHE A 84 6.26 -1.14 -8.87
CA PHE A 84 5.69 -1.89 -7.75
C PHE A 84 5.87 -1.14 -6.42
N PHE A 85 7.10 -0.75 -6.07
CA PHE A 85 7.39 -0.14 -4.78
C PHE A 85 6.75 1.24 -4.67
N LEU A 86 6.92 2.07 -5.70
CA LEU A 86 6.38 3.43 -5.72
C LEU A 86 4.85 3.41 -5.71
N GLY A 87 4.22 2.57 -6.52
CA GLY A 87 2.78 2.48 -6.61
C GLY A 87 2.14 2.05 -5.29
N ASN A 88 2.69 1.04 -4.63
CA ASN A 88 2.22 0.60 -3.31
C ASN A 88 2.45 1.66 -2.21
N LEU A 89 3.56 2.41 -2.27
CA LEU A 89 3.85 3.49 -1.33
C LEU A 89 2.86 4.65 -1.47
N VAL A 90 2.62 5.09 -2.71
CA VAL A 90 1.70 6.19 -3.02
C VAL A 90 0.26 5.81 -2.69
N LEU A 91 -0.22 4.65 -3.15
CA LEU A 91 -1.56 4.16 -2.82
C LEU A 91 -1.73 4.00 -1.30
N GLY A 92 -0.73 3.41 -0.62
CA GLY A 92 -0.76 3.25 0.82
C GLY A 92 -0.85 4.58 1.57
N THR A 93 -0.18 5.61 1.07
CA THR A 93 -0.25 6.97 1.64
C THR A 93 -1.61 7.61 1.38
N ILE A 94 -2.11 7.57 0.15
CA ILE A 94 -3.41 8.15 -0.22
C ILE A 94 -4.54 7.49 0.58
N ILE A 95 -4.61 6.16 0.58
CA ILE A 95 -5.62 5.40 1.30
C ILE A 95 -5.50 5.66 2.80
N GLY A 96 -4.29 5.64 3.36
CA GLY A 96 -4.04 5.94 4.77
C GLY A 96 -4.53 7.33 5.18
N SER A 97 -4.20 8.35 4.40
CA SER A 97 -4.66 9.73 4.63
C SER A 97 -6.17 9.87 4.52
N LEU A 98 -6.80 9.23 3.52
CA LEU A 98 -8.25 9.24 3.37
C LEU A 98 -8.95 8.59 4.56
N PHE A 99 -8.50 7.41 4.99
CA PHE A 99 -9.06 6.73 6.17
C PHE A 99 -8.92 7.58 7.44
N TYR A 100 -7.76 8.22 7.65
CA TYR A 100 -7.57 9.13 8.78
C TYR A 100 -8.59 10.29 8.75
N LEU A 101 -8.76 10.95 7.60
CA LEU A 101 -9.71 12.05 7.46
C LEU A 101 -11.16 11.59 7.66
N VAL A 102 -11.55 10.44 7.11
CA VAL A 102 -12.88 9.86 7.29
C VAL A 102 -13.15 9.61 8.77
N ILE A 103 -12.23 8.94 9.48
CA ILE A 103 -12.38 8.65 10.91
C ILE A 103 -12.44 9.95 11.73
N ALA A 104 -11.54 10.90 11.46
CA ALA A 104 -11.50 12.18 12.16
C ALA A 104 -12.79 13.00 11.97
N HIS A 105 -13.33 13.04 10.75
CA HIS A 105 -14.53 13.81 10.44
C HIS A 105 -15.82 13.15 10.94
N PHE A 106 -15.91 11.81 10.89
CA PHE A 106 -17.07 11.06 11.39
C PHE A 106 -17.18 11.15 12.91
N HIS A 107 -16.07 11.02 13.65
CA HIS A 107 -16.11 11.09 15.11
C HIS A 107 -16.51 12.49 15.59
N PHE A 108 -16.04 13.56 14.93
CA PHE A 108 -16.36 14.94 15.32
C PHE A 108 -17.78 15.37 14.98
N SER A 109 -18.30 14.98 13.81
CA SER A 109 -19.66 15.37 13.38
C SER A 109 -20.76 14.58 14.11
N PHE A 110 -20.53 13.30 14.43
CA PHE A 110 -21.48 12.47 15.17
C PHE A 110 -21.53 12.84 16.67
N PHE A 111 -20.38 12.99 17.34
CA PHE A 111 -20.36 13.42 18.75
C PHE A 111 -20.91 14.84 18.94
N LYS A 112 -20.60 15.79 18.04
CA LYS A 112 -21.16 17.15 18.14
C LYS A 112 -22.66 17.19 17.94
N LYS A 113 -23.25 16.32 17.11
CA LYS A 113 -24.71 16.24 16.96
C LYS A 113 -25.38 15.62 18.17
N LEU A 114 -24.76 14.60 18.78
CA LEU A 114 -25.29 13.92 19.96
C LEU A 114 -25.33 14.83 21.20
N PHE A 115 -24.33 15.70 21.39
CA PHE A 115 -24.27 16.65 22.51
C PHE A 115 -24.95 18.01 22.26
N LYS A 116 -25.54 18.24 21.08
CA LYS A 116 -26.23 19.50 20.74
C LYS A 116 -27.75 19.34 20.62
N SER A 117 -28.30 18.21 21.09
CA SER A 117 -29.73 17.89 21.03
C SER A 117 -30.43 17.92 22.40
N ASP A 118 -29.84 18.57 23.42
CA ASP A 118 -30.46 18.73 24.75
C ASP A 118 -30.25 20.16 25.30
N GLY A 119 -30.51 21.19 24.49
CA GLY A 119 -30.47 22.60 24.91
C GLY A 119 -31.65 23.38 24.39
#